data_AF-A0AAW7M574-F1
#
_entry.id   AF-A0AAW7M574-F1
#
_cell.length_a   1.000
_cell.length_b   1.000
_cell.length_c   1.000
_cell.angle_alpha   90.00
_cell.angle_beta   90.00
_cell.angle_gamma   90.00
#
_symmetry.space_group_name_H-M   'P 1'
#
loop_
_entity.id
_entity.type
_entity.pdbx_description
1 polymer ?
#
loop_
_entity_poly.entity_id
_entity_poly.type
_entity_poly.pdbx_seq_one_letter_code
_entity_poly.pdbx_strand_id
1 'polypeptide(L)'
;MADSPAPRLHVALTFDFDALSSWIKDRTHTLPGVSRGEFGAYALPRVLGLLAKHDITATFFIPGHTIHAYTDLCRSIVDAGHEVGHHGWVHENLKDATEAEERRIFDKGLEQLARIGVTPAGYRAPSGEFGPATIDLLKEHGIRYDSSLLGSDYLPYYMREGDSWTHDGPYQFGTSIDIVELPFSWALDDYPLLELAPGFSDAQREPSAVREIWQAEFDFAYDECPGGMWVLSMHPEVIGRGRSIRMLDGLLEHIKSKPGIQFSTMGHIAEEFRTANPLEQWRASGAFHAR
;
A
#
# COMPACT_ATOMS: atom_id res chain seq x y z
N MET A 1 1.68 -30.97 1.30
CA MET A 1 0.43 -30.24 1.56
C MET A 1 -0.29 -30.16 0.24
N ALA A 2 -1.57 -30.51 0.19
CA ALA A 2 -2.30 -30.63 -1.07
C ALA A 2 -2.34 -29.27 -1.79
N ASP A 3 -2.11 -29.29 -3.10
CA ASP A 3 -2.29 -28.17 -4.03
C ASP A 3 -3.72 -27.64 -3.89
N SER A 4 -3.90 -26.58 -3.09
CA SER A 4 -5.12 -25.78 -3.17
C SER A 4 -5.11 -25.12 -4.55
N PRO A 5 -6.22 -25.17 -5.31
CA PRO A 5 -6.28 -24.48 -6.59
C PRO A 5 -6.03 -22.99 -6.37
N ALA A 6 -5.26 -22.36 -7.29
CA ALA A 6 -5.01 -20.92 -7.26
C ALA A 6 -6.33 -20.15 -7.15
N PRO A 7 -6.37 -19.07 -6.36
CA PRO A 7 -7.61 -18.33 -6.17
C PRO A 7 -8.07 -17.67 -7.46
N ARG A 8 -9.37 -17.41 -7.55
CA ARG A 8 -9.95 -16.63 -8.64
C ARG A 8 -9.36 -15.22 -8.67
N LEU A 9 -9.20 -14.62 -7.49
CA LEU A 9 -8.66 -13.29 -7.29
C LEU A 9 -8.09 -13.17 -5.87
N HIS A 10 -6.92 -12.56 -5.74
CA HIS A 10 -6.42 -12.10 -4.45
C HIS A 10 -7.07 -10.78 -4.07
N VAL A 11 -7.49 -10.64 -2.82
CA VAL A 11 -7.97 -9.37 -2.26
C VAL A 11 -6.99 -8.93 -1.18
N ALA A 12 -6.32 -7.81 -1.40
CA ALA A 12 -5.42 -7.21 -0.44
C ALA A 12 -6.05 -5.95 0.16
N LEU A 13 -6.36 -6.01 1.45
CA LEU A 13 -6.69 -4.81 2.21
C LEU A 13 -5.39 -4.23 2.75
N THR A 14 -5.09 -3.00 2.38
CA THR A 14 -3.89 -2.29 2.82
C THR A 14 -4.25 -1.04 3.59
N PHE A 15 -3.46 -0.74 4.63
CA PHE A 15 -3.68 0.41 5.49
C PHE A 15 -2.40 1.22 5.64
N ASP A 16 -2.40 2.44 5.12
CA ASP A 16 -1.33 3.40 5.32
C ASP A 16 -1.64 4.11 6.64
N PHE A 17 -0.95 3.69 7.71
CA PHE A 17 -1.19 4.21 9.06
C PHE A 17 -0.39 5.50 9.28
N ASP A 18 -0.78 6.54 8.55
CA ASP A 18 -0.13 7.85 8.55
C ASP A 18 -0.25 8.53 9.92
N ALA A 19 -1.48 8.67 10.42
CA ALA A 19 -1.77 9.33 11.67
C ALA A 19 -1.14 10.73 11.76
N LEU A 20 -0.22 10.95 12.70
CA LEU A 20 0.38 12.26 12.93
C LEU A 20 1.36 12.67 11.81
N SER A 21 2.00 11.71 11.14
CA SER A 21 3.11 11.97 10.22
C SER A 21 2.69 12.89 9.07
N SER A 22 1.53 12.62 8.46
CA SER A 22 0.96 13.37 7.34
C SER A 22 0.72 14.85 7.67
N TRP A 23 0.47 15.19 8.94
CA TRP A 23 0.19 16.56 9.38
C TRP A 23 1.41 17.34 9.85
N ILE A 24 2.49 16.67 10.25
CA ILE A 24 3.67 17.32 10.85
C ILE A 24 4.88 17.39 9.92
N LYS A 25 4.84 16.71 8.77
CA LYS A 25 5.94 16.64 7.79
C LYS A 25 6.54 18.00 7.42
N ASP A 26 5.71 19.02 7.23
CA ASP A 26 6.15 20.35 6.77
C ASP A 26 6.31 21.38 7.90
N ARG A 27 6.23 20.98 9.17
CA ARG A 27 6.37 21.85 10.36
C ARG A 27 5.43 23.08 10.42
N THR A 28 4.44 23.15 9.54
CA THR A 28 3.43 24.22 9.42
C THR A 28 2.06 23.81 10.00
N HIS A 29 2.08 22.91 10.99
CA HIS A 29 0.87 22.27 11.49
C HIS A 29 -0.01 23.21 12.31
N THR A 30 -1.32 22.96 12.28
CA THR A 30 -2.29 23.56 13.18
C THR A 30 -2.73 22.53 14.21
N LEU A 31 -3.13 22.96 15.40
CA LEU A 31 -3.67 22.05 16.42
C LEU A 31 -4.85 21.19 15.88
N PRO A 32 -5.81 21.74 15.12
CA PRO A 32 -6.82 20.93 14.46
C PRO A 32 -6.24 19.87 13.51
N GLY A 33 -5.24 20.21 12.68
CA GLY A 33 -4.57 19.25 11.80
C GLY A 33 -3.94 18.09 12.58
N VAL A 34 -3.12 18.39 13.59
CA VAL A 34 -2.48 17.36 14.43
C VAL A 34 -3.51 16.48 15.12
N SER A 35 -4.59 17.06 15.65
CA SER A 35 -5.67 16.29 16.30
C SER A 35 -6.42 15.35 15.35
N ARG A 36 -6.39 15.62 14.03
CA ARG A 36 -6.91 14.68 13.02
C ARG A 36 -6.00 13.46 12.89
N GLY A 37 -4.68 13.64 12.96
CA GLY A 37 -3.74 12.53 13.01
C GLY A 37 -3.90 11.65 14.26
N GLU A 38 -4.18 12.26 15.42
CA GLU A 38 -4.49 11.51 16.66
C GLU A 38 -5.72 10.60 16.50
N PHE A 39 -6.70 11.03 15.70
CA PHE A 39 -7.86 10.21 15.41
C PHE A 39 -7.51 8.91 14.68
N GLY A 40 -6.48 8.89 13.82
CA GLY A 40 -6.01 7.65 13.17
C GLY A 40 -5.64 6.58 14.19
N ALA A 41 -4.87 6.96 15.23
CA ALA A 41 -4.50 6.05 16.32
C ALA A 41 -5.72 5.60 17.14
N TYR A 42 -6.67 6.52 17.40
CA TYR A 42 -7.92 6.17 18.07
C TYR A 42 -8.81 5.23 17.23
N ALA A 43 -8.75 5.33 15.91
CA ALA A 43 -9.59 4.58 14.98
C ALA A 43 -9.02 3.20 14.60
N LEU A 44 -7.70 3.00 14.71
CA LEU A 44 -7.04 1.74 14.40
C LEU A 44 -7.68 0.51 15.10
N PRO A 45 -8.06 0.53 16.40
CA PRO A 45 -8.77 -0.59 17.01
C PRO A 45 -10.09 -0.96 16.33
N ARG A 46 -10.77 -0.02 15.66
CA ARG A 46 -11.98 -0.31 14.88
C ARG A 46 -11.65 -1.06 13.60
N VAL A 47 -10.55 -0.68 12.94
CA VAL A 47 -10.04 -1.36 11.75
C VAL A 47 -9.67 -2.80 12.11
N LEU A 48 -8.85 -2.99 13.15
CA LEU A 48 -8.47 -4.32 13.64
C LEU A 48 -9.70 -5.16 14.04
N GLY A 49 -10.69 -4.54 14.69
CA GLY A 49 -11.95 -5.20 15.03
C GLY A 49 -12.76 -5.64 13.82
N LEU A 50 -12.79 -4.85 12.73
CA LEU A 50 -13.45 -5.23 11.49
C LEU A 50 -12.70 -6.36 10.77
N LEU A 51 -11.37 -6.29 10.70
CA LEU A 51 -10.55 -7.36 10.11
C LEU A 51 -10.74 -8.67 10.87
N ALA A 52 -10.71 -8.64 12.20
CA ALA A 52 -10.97 -9.80 13.04
C ALA A 52 -12.40 -10.35 12.88
N LYS A 53 -13.42 -9.48 12.79
CA LYS A 53 -14.82 -9.89 12.51
C LYS A 53 -14.91 -10.71 11.23
N HIS A 54 -14.11 -10.36 10.22
CA HIS A 54 -14.14 -11.00 8.91
C HIS A 54 -13.12 -12.13 8.72
N ASP A 55 -12.27 -12.38 9.71
CA ASP A 55 -11.12 -13.30 9.63
C ASP A 55 -10.16 -12.94 8.47
N ILE A 56 -9.83 -11.66 8.35
CA ILE A 56 -8.97 -11.13 7.28
C ILE A 56 -7.62 -10.73 7.84
N THR A 57 -6.56 -11.22 7.22
CA THR A 57 -5.20 -10.68 7.41
C THR A 57 -4.93 -9.61 6.36
N ALA A 58 -4.39 -8.47 6.79
CA ALA A 58 -4.13 -7.29 5.96
C ALA A 58 -2.64 -6.89 6.00
N THR A 59 -2.28 -5.89 5.21
CA THR A 59 -0.95 -5.28 5.20
C THR A 59 -1.04 -3.83 5.66
N PHE A 60 -0.15 -3.41 6.56
CA PHE A 60 -0.07 -2.04 7.06
C PHE A 60 1.25 -1.41 6.66
N PHE A 61 1.22 -0.30 5.93
CA PHE A 61 2.42 0.51 5.68
C PHE A 61 2.47 1.60 6.74
N ILE A 62 3.54 1.65 7.54
CA ILE A 62 3.56 2.52 8.73
C ILE A 62 4.81 3.41 8.70
N PRO A 63 4.66 4.75 8.72
CA PRO A 63 5.79 5.65 8.85
C PRO A 63 6.50 5.42 10.18
N GLY A 64 7.84 5.48 10.17
CA GLY A 64 8.64 5.28 11.38
C GLY A 64 8.23 6.19 12.54
N HIS A 65 7.87 7.45 12.26
CA HIS A 65 7.39 8.40 13.26
C HIS A 65 6.09 7.92 13.92
N THR A 66 5.17 7.32 13.18
CA THR A 66 3.92 6.79 13.74
C THR A 66 4.21 5.62 14.67
N ILE A 67 5.13 4.73 14.30
CA ILE A 67 5.63 3.68 15.20
C ILE A 67 6.30 4.28 16.43
N HIS A 68 7.07 5.36 16.27
CA HIS A 68 7.74 6.03 17.38
C HIS A 68 6.74 6.64 18.38
N ALA A 69 5.66 7.26 17.87
CA ALA A 69 4.63 7.90 18.67
C ALA A 69 3.68 6.89 19.33
N TYR A 70 3.37 5.78 18.64
CA TYR A 70 2.35 4.82 19.05
C TYR A 70 2.88 3.38 19.04
N THR A 71 4.07 3.15 19.61
CA THR A 71 4.78 1.85 19.50
C THR A 71 3.93 0.65 19.90
N ASP A 72 3.27 0.70 21.07
CA ASP A 72 2.47 -0.43 21.55
C ASP A 72 1.22 -0.67 20.69
N LEU A 73 0.64 0.40 20.15
CA LEU A 73 -0.49 0.29 19.24
C LEU A 73 -0.05 -0.33 17.90
N CYS A 74 1.10 0.06 17.35
CA CYS A 74 1.67 -0.57 16.17
C CYS A 74 2.08 -2.03 16.42
N ARG A 75 2.56 -2.39 17.62
CA ARG A 75 2.77 -3.80 17.98
C ARG A 75 1.48 -4.60 17.94
N SER A 76 0.35 -4.02 18.32
CA SER A 76 -0.93 -4.73 18.27
C SER A 76 -1.35 -5.15 16.84
N ILE A 77 -0.85 -4.47 15.81
CA ILE A 77 -1.02 -4.88 14.39
C ILE A 77 -0.24 -6.18 14.13
N VAL A 78 1.02 -6.24 14.59
CA VAL A 78 1.90 -7.42 14.46
C VAL A 78 1.36 -8.59 15.29
N ASP A 79 0.93 -8.33 16.52
CA ASP A 79 0.36 -9.34 17.42
C ASP A 79 -0.96 -9.93 16.87
N ALA A 80 -1.69 -9.16 16.07
CA ALA A 80 -2.88 -9.61 15.34
C ALA A 80 -2.56 -10.42 14.06
N GLY A 81 -1.27 -10.58 13.72
CA GLY A 81 -0.81 -11.38 12.58
C GLY A 81 -0.80 -10.66 11.25
N HIS A 82 -0.99 -9.33 11.22
CA HIS A 82 -0.96 -8.55 9.99
C HIS A 82 0.48 -8.29 9.52
N GLU A 83 0.65 -8.16 8.20
CA GLU A 83 1.92 -7.75 7.62
C GLU A 83 2.17 -6.27 7.88
N VAL A 84 3.44 -5.89 8.10
CA VAL A 84 3.86 -4.49 8.22
C VAL A 84 4.96 -4.17 7.22
N GLY A 85 4.73 -3.17 6.38
CA GLY A 85 5.66 -2.62 5.38
C GLY A 85 6.22 -1.26 5.79
N HIS A 86 7.27 -0.85 5.08
CA HIS A 86 7.95 0.43 5.29
C HIS A 86 7.22 1.58 4.57
N HIS A 87 7.08 2.72 5.24
CA HIS A 87 6.40 3.91 4.72
C HIS A 87 7.12 5.22 5.09
N GLY A 88 8.43 5.23 4.94
CA GLY A 88 9.27 6.39 5.28
C GLY A 88 9.41 6.62 6.79
N TRP A 89 9.68 7.89 7.16
CA TRP A 89 9.80 8.29 8.57
C TRP A 89 8.62 9.16 8.98
N VAL A 90 8.45 10.35 8.40
CA VAL A 90 7.37 11.28 8.75
C VAL A 90 6.45 11.58 7.55
N HIS A 91 6.31 10.62 6.64
CA HIS A 91 5.49 10.75 5.43
C HIS A 91 5.95 11.93 4.53
N GLU A 92 7.27 12.01 4.33
CA GLU A 92 7.94 13.05 3.55
C GLU A 92 7.63 12.95 2.05
N ASN A 93 7.59 14.08 1.34
CA ASN A 93 7.66 14.06 -0.13
C ASN A 93 9.14 13.91 -0.56
N LEU A 94 9.47 12.81 -1.22
CA LEU A 94 10.84 12.48 -1.62
C LEU A 94 11.29 13.14 -2.94
N LYS A 95 10.38 13.80 -3.67
CA LYS A 95 10.66 14.37 -5.00
C LYS A 95 11.88 15.29 -5.05
N ASP A 96 12.06 16.11 -4.01
CA ASP A 96 13.14 17.09 -3.93
C ASP A 96 14.21 16.68 -2.89
N ALA A 97 14.17 15.44 -2.40
CA ALA A 97 15.14 14.94 -1.42
C ALA A 97 16.48 14.60 -2.08
N THR A 98 17.57 14.87 -1.38
CA THR A 98 18.88 14.35 -1.74
C THR A 98 19.00 12.86 -1.38
N GLU A 99 19.88 12.12 -2.06
CA GLU A 99 20.15 10.70 -1.73
C GLU A 99 20.50 10.49 -0.24
N ALA A 100 21.27 11.41 0.34
CA ALA A 100 21.65 11.35 1.75
C ALA A 100 20.46 11.57 2.69
N GLU A 101 19.53 12.46 2.33
CA GLU A 101 18.31 12.68 3.09
C GLU A 101 17.37 11.48 2.99
N GLU A 102 17.21 10.94 1.79
CA GLU A 102 16.37 9.77 1.53
C GLU A 102 16.87 8.55 2.30
N ARG A 103 18.17 8.25 2.24
CA ARG A 103 18.79 7.17 3.03
C ARG A 103 18.55 7.36 4.53
N ARG A 104 18.75 8.58 5.04
CA ARG A 104 18.49 8.89 6.46
C ARG A 104 17.03 8.70 6.85
N ILE A 105 16.08 8.99 5.95
CA ILE A 105 14.64 8.78 6.15
C ILE A 105 14.35 7.27 6.18
N PHE A 106 14.88 6.54 5.20
CA PHE A 106 14.72 5.09 5.07
C PHE A 106 15.25 4.35 6.30
N ASP A 107 16.48 4.63 6.71
CA ASP A 107 17.13 4.01 7.87
C ASP A 107 16.36 4.28 9.17
N LYS A 108 15.84 5.50 9.36
CA LYS A 108 15.01 5.83 10.53
C LYS A 108 13.71 5.05 10.56
N GLY A 109 13.08 4.84 9.40
CA GLY A 109 11.90 3.98 9.29
C GLY A 109 12.20 2.55 9.72
N LEU A 110 13.30 1.97 9.21
CA LEU A 110 13.77 0.63 9.55
C LEU A 110 14.06 0.49 11.05
N GLU A 111 14.69 1.49 11.67
CA GLU A 111 14.97 1.47 13.11
C GLU A 111 13.68 1.30 13.92
N GLN A 112 12.60 1.99 13.55
CA GLN A 112 11.34 1.88 14.30
C GLN A 112 10.60 0.58 14.00
N LEU A 113 10.62 0.09 12.76
CA LEU A 113 10.09 -1.23 12.41
C LEU A 113 10.76 -2.33 13.24
N ALA A 114 12.07 -2.26 13.44
CA ALA A 114 12.80 -3.20 14.29
C ALA A 114 12.32 -3.17 15.76
N ARG A 115 11.87 -2.01 16.29
CA ARG A 115 11.34 -1.88 17.66
C ARG A 115 10.00 -2.58 17.88
N ILE A 116 9.31 -2.94 16.80
CA ILE A 116 8.10 -3.76 16.81
C ILE A 116 8.33 -5.16 16.23
N GLY A 117 9.61 -5.56 16.06
CA GLY A 117 9.98 -6.91 15.61
C GLY A 117 9.82 -7.14 14.10
N VAL A 118 9.70 -6.08 13.31
CA VAL A 118 9.45 -6.17 11.86
C VAL A 118 10.73 -5.93 11.08
N THR A 119 11.00 -6.83 10.12
CA THR A 119 11.88 -6.58 8.97
C THR A 119 10.98 -6.56 7.74
N PRO A 120 10.77 -5.40 7.10
CA PRO A 120 9.76 -5.27 6.05
C PRO A 120 10.19 -5.99 4.77
N ALA A 121 9.28 -6.75 4.18
CA ALA A 121 9.44 -7.25 2.80
C ALA A 121 8.87 -6.26 1.76
N GLY A 122 8.03 -5.32 2.21
CA GLY A 122 7.32 -4.36 1.37
C GLY A 122 7.67 -2.92 1.68
N TYR A 123 7.59 -2.09 0.64
CA TYR A 123 7.66 -0.63 0.73
C TYR A 123 6.45 0.00 0.03
N ARG A 124 6.03 1.16 0.53
CA ARG A 124 5.15 2.08 -0.17
C ARG A 124 5.72 3.48 0.01
N ALA A 125 5.88 4.21 -1.08
CA ALA A 125 6.41 5.56 -1.05
C ALA A 125 5.38 6.52 -0.43
N PRO A 126 5.76 7.31 0.59
CA PRO A 126 4.89 8.37 1.08
C PRO A 126 4.53 9.34 -0.04
N SER A 127 3.25 9.71 -0.12
CA SER A 127 2.71 10.54 -1.21
C SER A 127 2.88 9.97 -2.64
N GLY A 128 3.26 8.69 -2.80
CA GLY A 128 3.36 8.02 -4.09
C GLY A 128 4.54 8.46 -4.97
N GLU A 129 5.57 9.08 -4.40
CA GLU A 129 6.70 9.65 -5.16
C GLU A 129 8.03 9.04 -4.73
N PHE A 130 8.85 8.66 -5.70
CA PHE A 130 10.20 8.17 -5.47
C PHE A 130 11.21 9.32 -5.46
N GLY A 131 12.21 9.19 -4.60
CA GLY A 131 13.42 9.99 -4.63
C GLY A 131 14.49 9.38 -5.55
N PRO A 132 15.64 10.07 -5.69
CA PRO A 132 16.73 9.61 -6.55
C PRO A 132 17.35 8.27 -6.10
N ALA A 133 17.27 7.91 -4.82
CA ALA A 133 17.90 6.72 -4.27
C ALA A 133 16.91 5.58 -3.95
N THR A 134 15.59 5.75 -4.19
CA THR A 134 14.57 4.79 -3.72
C THR A 134 14.89 3.36 -4.16
N ILE A 135 15.06 3.13 -5.47
CA ILE A 135 15.29 1.79 -6.04
C ILE A 135 16.55 1.14 -5.44
N ASP A 136 17.63 1.90 -5.30
CA ASP A 136 18.88 1.39 -4.74
C ASP A 136 18.73 1.00 -3.27
N LEU A 137 18.01 1.80 -2.48
CA LEU A 137 17.69 1.50 -1.08
C LEU A 137 16.81 0.25 -0.96
N LEU A 138 15.78 0.12 -1.80
CA LEU A 138 14.93 -1.08 -1.81
C LEU A 138 15.76 -2.35 -2.04
N LYS A 139 16.68 -2.32 -3.02
CA LYS A 139 17.60 -3.43 -3.31
C LYS A 139 18.56 -3.70 -2.15
N GLU A 140 19.21 -2.66 -1.62
CA GLU A 140 20.19 -2.76 -0.54
C GLU A 140 19.61 -3.42 0.71
N HIS A 141 18.36 -3.10 1.04
CA HIS A 141 17.67 -3.62 2.22
C HIS A 141 16.83 -4.87 1.96
N GLY A 142 16.91 -5.45 0.75
CA GLY A 142 16.23 -6.70 0.41
C GLY A 142 14.71 -6.60 0.37
N ILE A 143 14.17 -5.41 0.07
CA ILE A 143 12.73 -5.23 -0.17
C ILE A 143 12.33 -6.06 -1.38
N ARG A 144 11.26 -6.83 -1.23
CA ARG A 144 10.78 -7.81 -2.22
C ARG A 144 9.71 -7.24 -3.12
N TYR A 145 8.94 -6.28 -2.62
CA TYR A 145 7.89 -5.62 -3.38
C TYR A 145 7.70 -4.13 -3.02
N ASP A 146 7.22 -3.38 -3.98
CA ASP A 146 6.71 -2.01 -3.85
C ASP A 146 5.20 -2.00 -4.15
N SER A 147 4.49 -1.00 -3.62
CA SER A 147 3.09 -0.74 -3.96
C SER A 147 2.82 0.76 -4.09
N SER A 148 3.57 1.41 -4.97
CA SER A 148 3.52 2.85 -5.21
C SER A 148 3.31 3.20 -6.68
N LEU A 149 3.72 2.34 -7.60
CA LEU A 149 3.66 2.61 -9.03
C LEU A 149 2.32 2.20 -9.63
N LEU A 150 1.95 2.85 -10.73
CA LEU A 150 0.63 2.74 -11.36
C LEU A 150 0.72 2.13 -12.77
N GLY A 151 1.71 1.27 -13.01
CA GLY A 151 1.97 0.72 -14.34
C GLY A 151 0.93 -0.31 -14.80
N SER A 152 0.18 -0.89 -13.87
CA SER A 152 -0.93 -1.82 -14.09
C SER A 152 -1.98 -1.58 -13.00
N ASP A 153 -3.05 -2.36 -13.01
CA ASP A 153 -4.23 -2.25 -12.16
C ASP A 153 -4.41 -3.51 -11.29
N TYR A 154 -4.49 -4.68 -11.92
CA TYR A 154 -4.87 -5.93 -11.27
C TYR A 154 -3.81 -7.04 -11.38
N LEU A 155 -2.70 -6.78 -12.08
CA LEU A 155 -1.64 -7.75 -12.28
C LEU A 155 -0.32 -7.24 -11.70
N PRO A 156 0.37 -8.05 -10.88
CA PRO A 156 1.74 -7.74 -10.48
C PRO A 156 2.68 -7.68 -11.67
N TYR A 157 3.76 -6.91 -11.54
CA TYR A 157 4.86 -6.91 -12.50
C TYR A 157 6.18 -6.64 -11.81
N TYR A 158 7.31 -7.03 -12.41
CA TYR A 158 8.61 -6.57 -11.90
C TYR A 158 8.85 -5.11 -12.27
N MET A 159 9.18 -4.28 -11.29
CA MET A 159 9.59 -2.89 -11.48
C MET A 159 10.70 -2.78 -12.53
N ARG A 160 10.88 -1.60 -13.12
CA ARG A 160 12.01 -1.32 -14.02
C ARG A 160 12.92 -0.25 -13.47
N GLU A 161 14.20 -0.36 -13.79
CA GLU A 161 15.17 0.70 -13.57
C GLU A 161 15.84 1.13 -14.87
N GLY A 162 16.26 2.40 -14.93
CA GLY A 162 16.94 2.96 -16.10
C GLY A 162 16.01 3.40 -17.23
N ASP A 163 14.70 3.53 -16.95
CA ASP A 163 13.78 4.21 -17.86
C ASP A 163 14.28 5.65 -18.12
N SER A 164 14.35 6.08 -19.37
CA SER A 164 14.84 7.42 -19.74
C SER A 164 14.10 8.02 -20.94
N TRP A 165 14.01 9.34 -20.99
CA TRP A 165 13.36 10.08 -22.08
C TRP A 165 13.95 11.47 -22.22
N THR A 166 13.67 12.11 -23.35
CA THR A 166 13.90 13.55 -23.57
C THR A 166 12.62 14.16 -24.12
N HIS A 167 12.48 15.49 -24.08
CA HIS A 167 11.25 16.16 -24.51
C HIS A 167 10.84 15.82 -25.96
N ASP A 168 11.81 15.71 -26.86
CA ASP A 168 11.59 15.47 -28.29
C ASP A 168 12.00 14.05 -28.75
N GLY A 169 12.48 13.21 -27.84
CA GLY A 169 13.02 11.88 -28.15
C GLY A 169 12.09 10.74 -27.75
N PRO A 170 12.38 9.50 -28.19
CA PRO A 170 11.60 8.33 -27.80
C PRO A 170 11.81 8.03 -26.31
N TYR A 171 10.78 7.41 -25.70
CA TYR A 171 10.93 6.78 -24.40
C TYR A 171 11.79 5.52 -24.54
N GLN A 172 12.80 5.40 -23.68
CA GLN A 172 13.66 4.24 -23.61
C GLN A 172 13.31 3.48 -22.33
N PHE A 173 12.76 2.29 -22.51
CA PHE A 173 12.52 1.38 -21.40
C PHE A 173 13.84 0.86 -20.86
N GLY A 174 13.96 0.88 -19.54
CA GLY A 174 15.01 0.25 -18.78
C GLY A 174 14.77 -1.25 -18.63
N THR A 175 15.39 -1.85 -17.62
CA THR A 175 15.40 -3.30 -17.40
C THR A 175 14.58 -3.67 -16.18
N SER A 176 13.84 -4.78 -16.23
CA SER A 176 13.10 -5.29 -15.07
C SER A 176 14.07 -5.63 -13.94
N ILE A 177 13.78 -5.22 -12.70
CA ILE A 177 14.58 -5.51 -11.50
C ILE A 177 13.84 -6.50 -10.60
N ASP A 178 14.56 -7.12 -9.67
CA ASP A 178 14.01 -8.15 -8.79
C ASP A 178 13.17 -7.60 -7.62
N ILE A 179 12.31 -6.62 -7.91
CA ILE A 179 11.32 -6.05 -6.99
C ILE A 179 9.97 -6.08 -7.70
N VAL A 180 8.97 -6.69 -7.06
CA VAL A 180 7.62 -6.78 -7.61
C VAL A 180 6.86 -5.50 -7.30
N GLU A 181 6.28 -4.88 -8.32
CA GLU A 181 5.22 -3.91 -8.13
C GLU A 181 3.90 -4.62 -7.91
N LEU A 182 3.21 -4.22 -6.83
CA LEU A 182 1.80 -4.50 -6.62
C LEU A 182 1.02 -3.19 -6.77
N PRO A 183 0.48 -2.89 -7.96
CA PRO A 183 0.19 -1.52 -8.34
C PRO A 183 -0.83 -0.81 -7.47
N PHE A 184 -0.62 0.49 -7.33
CA PHE A 184 -1.53 1.40 -6.66
C PHE A 184 -2.56 1.99 -7.65
N SER A 185 -3.76 2.32 -7.16
CA SER A 185 -4.79 3.04 -7.92
C SER A 185 -5.44 4.11 -7.06
N TRP A 186 -5.48 5.34 -7.54
CA TRP A 186 -6.18 6.46 -6.89
C TRP A 186 -7.69 6.23 -6.76
N ALA A 187 -8.29 5.37 -7.61
CA ALA A 187 -9.70 5.02 -7.49
C ALA A 187 -9.96 4.06 -6.31
N LEU A 188 -8.93 3.33 -5.89
CA LEU A 188 -8.93 2.37 -4.78
C LEU A 188 -8.20 2.92 -3.54
N ASP A 189 -8.26 4.25 -3.35
CA ASP A 189 -7.75 4.95 -2.20
C ASP A 189 -8.87 5.73 -1.50
N ASP A 190 -8.99 5.59 -0.17
CA ASP A 190 -10.01 6.24 0.62
C ASP A 190 -9.74 7.75 0.83
N TYR A 191 -8.48 8.16 0.86
CA TYR A 191 -8.08 9.51 1.21
C TYR A 191 -8.60 10.57 0.21
N PRO A 192 -8.33 10.47 -1.11
CA PRO A 192 -8.81 11.43 -2.09
C PRO A 192 -10.33 11.37 -2.31
N LEU A 193 -11.02 10.34 -1.81
CA LEU A 193 -12.46 10.17 -1.99
C LEU A 193 -13.27 10.64 -0.78
N LEU A 194 -12.77 10.42 0.44
CA LEU A 194 -13.53 10.59 1.68
C LEU A 194 -13.01 11.68 2.62
N GLU A 195 -11.75 12.11 2.49
CA GLU A 195 -11.12 13.02 3.44
C GLU A 195 -10.94 14.44 2.89
N LEU A 196 -11.40 15.41 3.68
CA LEU A 196 -11.18 16.84 3.42
C LEU A 196 -9.81 17.26 3.93
N ALA A 197 -8.79 17.30 3.07
CA ALA A 197 -7.45 17.74 3.40
C ALA A 197 -7.11 19.03 2.60
N PRO A 198 -7.25 20.23 3.20
CA PRO A 198 -7.00 21.49 2.51
C PRO A 198 -5.64 21.51 1.80
N GLY A 199 -5.64 21.85 0.51
CA GLY A 199 -4.43 21.86 -0.33
C GLY A 199 -4.10 20.52 -1.00
N PHE A 200 -4.84 19.45 -0.69
CA PHE A 200 -4.68 18.14 -1.32
C PHE A 200 -6.02 17.60 -1.85
N SER A 201 -7.05 17.56 -1.02
CA SER A 201 -8.36 17.01 -1.33
C SER A 201 -9.48 17.86 -0.70
N ASP A 202 -10.42 18.32 -1.52
CA ASP A 202 -11.68 18.91 -1.05
C ASP A 202 -12.79 17.85 -0.94
N ALA A 203 -12.44 16.56 -1.01
CA ALA A 203 -13.41 15.49 -1.11
C ALA A 203 -14.12 15.20 0.22
N GLN A 204 -15.44 15.05 0.13
CA GLN A 204 -16.29 14.50 1.18
C GLN A 204 -17.40 13.67 0.54
N ARG A 205 -17.04 12.72 -0.33
CA ARG A 205 -18.04 11.94 -1.06
C ARG A 205 -18.92 11.13 -0.11
N GLU A 206 -20.12 10.84 -0.58
CA GLU A 206 -21.03 9.92 0.08
C GLU A 206 -20.42 8.51 0.08
N PRO A 207 -20.43 7.79 1.22
CA PRO A 207 -19.93 6.42 1.25
C PRO A 207 -20.60 5.48 0.23
N SER A 208 -21.85 5.72 -0.14
CA SER A 208 -22.51 4.94 -1.19
C SER A 208 -21.84 5.07 -2.56
N ALA A 209 -21.39 6.28 -2.93
CA ALA A 209 -20.71 6.52 -4.20
C ALA A 209 -19.30 5.90 -4.21
N VAL A 210 -18.59 5.97 -3.09
CA VAL A 210 -17.28 5.32 -2.95
C VAL A 210 -17.41 3.80 -3.02
N ARG A 211 -18.41 3.23 -2.35
CA ARG A 211 -18.73 1.80 -2.46
C ARG A 211 -19.03 1.39 -3.90
N GLU A 212 -19.79 2.18 -4.63
CA GLU A 212 -20.12 1.89 -6.04
C GLU A 212 -18.86 1.79 -6.90
N ILE A 213 -17.93 2.74 -6.76
CA ILE A 213 -16.63 2.73 -7.46
C ILE A 213 -15.86 1.47 -7.10
N TRP A 214 -15.62 1.23 -5.81
CA TRP A 214 -14.80 0.11 -5.35
C TRP A 214 -15.41 -1.26 -5.70
N GLN A 215 -16.74 -1.37 -5.66
CA GLN A 215 -17.41 -2.60 -6.06
C GLN A 215 -17.29 -2.84 -7.57
N ALA A 216 -17.39 -1.79 -8.41
CA ALA A 216 -17.22 -1.92 -9.85
C ALA A 216 -15.80 -2.34 -10.23
N GLU A 217 -14.78 -1.76 -9.60
CA GLU A 217 -13.37 -2.15 -9.79
C GLU A 217 -13.13 -3.60 -9.34
N PHE A 218 -13.71 -4.00 -8.21
CA PHE A 218 -13.64 -5.38 -7.74
C PHE A 218 -14.34 -6.36 -8.69
N ASP A 219 -15.56 -6.05 -9.12
CA ASP A 219 -16.33 -6.93 -10.02
C ASP A 219 -15.60 -7.07 -11.37
N PHE A 220 -14.99 -5.99 -11.90
CA PHE A 220 -14.14 -6.07 -13.10
C PHE A 220 -12.92 -6.97 -12.89
N ALA A 221 -12.14 -6.75 -11.82
CA ALA A 221 -10.99 -7.59 -11.50
C ALA A 221 -11.39 -9.07 -11.35
N TYR A 222 -12.51 -9.31 -10.66
CA TYR A 222 -13.06 -10.64 -10.47
C TYR A 222 -13.52 -11.29 -11.76
N ASP A 223 -14.08 -10.57 -12.73
CA ASP A 223 -14.58 -11.15 -13.98
C ASP A 223 -13.47 -11.28 -15.04
N GLU A 224 -12.58 -10.29 -15.15
CA GLU A 224 -11.66 -10.15 -16.28
C GLU A 224 -10.20 -10.50 -15.95
N CYS A 225 -9.82 -10.60 -14.67
CA CYS A 225 -8.42 -10.78 -14.25
C CYS A 225 -8.19 -12.04 -13.39
N PRO A 226 -8.40 -13.26 -13.91
CA PRO A 226 -8.19 -14.50 -13.15
C PRO A 226 -6.76 -14.66 -12.67
N GLY A 227 -6.61 -14.96 -11.37
CA GLY A 227 -5.32 -15.04 -10.71
C GLY A 227 -4.64 -13.69 -10.47
N GLY A 228 -5.32 -12.58 -10.79
CA GLY A 228 -4.88 -11.24 -10.46
C GLY A 228 -5.16 -10.88 -9.00
N MET A 229 -5.12 -9.58 -8.73
CA MET A 229 -5.34 -9.02 -7.42
C MET A 229 -6.22 -7.77 -7.47
N TRP A 230 -6.86 -7.48 -6.36
CA TRP A 230 -7.53 -6.22 -6.10
C TRP A 230 -6.98 -5.66 -4.79
N VAL A 231 -6.27 -4.53 -4.89
CA VAL A 231 -5.56 -3.88 -3.79
C VAL A 231 -6.33 -2.62 -3.39
N LEU A 232 -6.83 -2.59 -2.17
CA LEU A 232 -7.51 -1.42 -1.61
C LEU A 232 -6.58 -0.72 -0.62
N SER A 233 -6.31 0.56 -0.84
CA SER A 233 -5.50 1.43 0.02
C SER A 233 -6.41 2.28 0.88
N MET A 234 -6.17 2.25 2.20
CA MET A 234 -7.02 2.92 3.17
C MET A 234 -6.18 3.54 4.28
N HIS A 235 -6.76 4.47 5.02
CA HIS A 235 -6.08 5.12 6.14
C HIS A 235 -6.96 5.01 7.38
N PRO A 236 -6.47 4.52 8.54
CA PRO A 236 -7.28 4.40 9.76
C PRO A 236 -8.02 5.69 10.14
N GLU A 237 -7.43 6.85 9.93
CA GLU A 237 -8.03 8.18 10.15
C GLU A 237 -9.23 8.50 9.25
N VAL A 238 -9.31 7.86 8.08
CA VAL A 238 -10.35 8.05 7.06
C VAL A 238 -11.35 6.90 7.09
N ILE A 239 -10.91 5.66 6.81
CA ILE A 239 -11.80 4.49 6.78
C ILE A 239 -12.37 4.16 8.17
N GLY A 240 -11.65 4.44 9.25
CA GLY A 240 -12.09 4.15 10.62
C GLY A 240 -13.19 5.09 11.15
N ARG A 241 -13.61 6.08 10.34
CA ARG A 241 -14.79 6.91 10.60
C ARG A 241 -16.06 6.05 10.52
N GLY A 242 -17.04 6.32 11.38
CA GLY A 242 -18.22 5.45 11.53
C GLY A 242 -19.01 5.21 10.23
N ARG A 243 -19.11 6.21 9.35
CA ARG A 243 -19.78 6.07 8.05
C ARG A 243 -18.97 5.19 7.08
N SER A 244 -17.65 5.34 7.10
CA SER A 244 -16.72 4.72 6.16
C SER A 244 -16.48 3.26 6.53
N ILE A 245 -16.31 2.96 7.82
CA ILE A 245 -16.09 1.58 8.28
C ILE A 245 -17.32 0.69 8.07
N ARG A 246 -18.53 1.26 8.18
CA ARG A 246 -19.78 0.55 7.85
C ARG A 246 -19.93 0.29 6.36
N MET A 247 -19.47 1.23 5.54
CA MET A 247 -19.43 1.06 4.08
C MET A 247 -18.46 -0.07 3.71
N LEU A 248 -17.25 -0.08 4.27
CA LEU A 248 -16.28 -1.14 4.08
C LEU A 248 -16.84 -2.50 4.52
N ASP A 249 -17.44 -2.59 5.71
CA ASP A 249 -18.08 -3.82 6.20
C ASP A 249 -19.07 -4.39 5.17
N GLY A 250 -19.95 -3.55 4.63
CA GLY A 250 -20.90 -3.96 3.60
C GLY A 250 -20.27 -4.33 2.24
N LEU A 251 -19.12 -3.76 1.90
CA LEU A 251 -18.35 -4.14 0.70
C LEU A 251 -17.67 -5.50 0.89
N LEU A 252 -17.11 -5.77 2.07
CA LEU A 252 -16.47 -7.05 2.39
C LEU A 252 -17.48 -8.21 2.33
N GLU A 253 -18.73 -8.01 2.76
CA GLU A 253 -19.80 -9.01 2.57
C GLU A 253 -20.07 -9.32 1.09
N HIS A 254 -20.04 -8.31 0.20
CA HIS A 254 -20.18 -8.52 -1.24
C HIS A 254 -18.99 -9.33 -1.78
N ILE A 255 -17.77 -8.93 -1.44
CA ILE A 255 -16.54 -9.61 -1.88
C ILE A 255 -16.56 -11.08 -1.44
N LYS A 256 -16.87 -11.36 -0.17
CA LYS A 256 -16.94 -12.71 0.41
C LYS A 256 -18.05 -13.58 -0.19
N SER A 257 -19.05 -12.98 -0.83
CA SER A 257 -20.11 -13.73 -1.53
C SER A 257 -19.63 -14.38 -2.84
N LYS A 258 -18.50 -13.92 -3.40
CA LYS A 258 -17.94 -14.45 -4.65
C LYS A 258 -17.08 -15.70 -4.37
N PRO A 259 -17.24 -16.79 -5.13
CA PRO A 259 -16.44 -18.00 -4.95
C PRO A 259 -14.99 -17.79 -5.38
N GLY A 260 -14.05 -18.43 -4.69
CA GLY A 260 -12.63 -18.43 -5.07
C GLY A 260 -11.87 -17.15 -4.71
N ILE A 261 -12.44 -16.25 -3.91
CA ILE A 261 -11.71 -15.11 -3.35
C ILE A 261 -10.75 -15.57 -2.26
N GLN A 262 -9.54 -15.02 -2.27
CA GLN A 262 -8.56 -15.20 -1.19
C GLN A 262 -8.07 -13.86 -0.67
N PHE A 263 -8.37 -13.57 0.59
CA PHE A 263 -7.76 -12.44 1.27
C PHE A 263 -6.28 -12.74 1.54
N SER A 264 -5.39 -11.90 1.04
CA SER A 264 -3.94 -12.13 1.09
C SER A 264 -3.21 -10.86 1.52
N THR A 265 -2.11 -11.03 2.24
CA THR A 265 -1.17 -9.92 2.45
C THR A 265 -0.43 -9.63 1.15
N MET A 266 0.07 -8.40 1.00
CA MET A 266 0.83 -7.98 -0.17
C MET A 266 2.10 -8.82 -0.35
N GLY A 267 2.83 -9.11 0.73
CA GLY A 267 4.00 -9.99 0.67
C GLY A 267 3.68 -11.40 0.17
N HIS A 268 2.51 -11.95 0.53
CA HIS A 268 2.09 -13.26 0.01
C HIS A 268 1.89 -13.22 -1.51
N ILE A 269 1.17 -12.22 -2.02
CA ILE A 269 0.92 -12.04 -3.46
C ILE A 269 2.26 -11.87 -4.21
N ALA A 270 3.16 -11.05 -3.66
CA ALA A 270 4.49 -10.85 -4.24
C ALA A 270 5.29 -12.16 -4.33
N GLU A 271 5.34 -12.96 -3.27
CA GLU A 271 6.10 -14.22 -3.29
C GLU A 271 5.49 -15.28 -4.21
N GLU A 272 4.16 -15.38 -4.28
CA GLU A 272 3.49 -16.25 -5.25
C GLU A 272 3.79 -15.82 -6.69
N PHE A 273 3.71 -14.52 -6.98
CA PHE A 273 4.05 -13.98 -8.30
C PHE A 273 5.50 -14.30 -8.67
N ARG A 274 6.45 -14.09 -7.76
CA ARG A 274 7.88 -14.36 -7.99
C ARG A 274 8.16 -15.84 -8.22
N THR A 275 7.47 -16.71 -7.48
CA THR A 275 7.60 -18.16 -7.63
C THR A 275 7.07 -18.62 -8.98
N ALA A 276 5.93 -18.10 -9.41
CA ALA A 276 5.33 -18.41 -10.70
C ALA A 276 6.07 -17.75 -11.88
N ASN A 277 6.73 -16.61 -11.65
CA ASN A 277 7.41 -15.82 -12.66
C ASN A 277 8.85 -15.50 -12.24
N PRO A 278 9.79 -16.47 -12.26
CA PRO A 278 11.19 -16.17 -11.99
C PRO A 278 11.70 -15.06 -12.91
N LEU A 279 12.44 -14.06 -12.38
CA LEU A 279 12.78 -12.83 -13.11
C LEU A 279 13.41 -13.08 -14.49
N GLU A 280 14.32 -14.03 -14.62
CA GLU A 280 14.95 -14.35 -15.91
C GLU A 280 13.94 -14.85 -16.95
N GLN A 281 12.96 -15.66 -16.51
CA GLN A 281 11.88 -16.15 -17.36
C GLN A 281 10.89 -15.04 -17.68
N TRP A 282 10.58 -14.18 -16.69
CA TRP A 282 9.75 -13.01 -16.88
C TRP A 282 10.30 -12.10 -17.98
N ARG A 283 11.59 -11.73 -17.92
CA ARG A 283 12.24 -10.88 -18.93
C ARG A 283 12.13 -11.45 -20.36
N ALA A 284 12.10 -12.78 -20.49
CA ALA A 284 11.95 -13.46 -21.77
C ALA A 284 10.48 -13.75 -22.19
N SER A 285 9.50 -13.47 -21.32
CA SER A 285 8.11 -13.92 -21.49
C SER A 285 7.32 -13.17 -22.58
N GLY A 286 7.78 -11.97 -22.94
CA GLY A 286 7.01 -11.07 -23.81
C GLY A 286 5.79 -10.42 -23.13
N ALA A 287 5.62 -10.58 -21.81
CA ALA A 287 4.61 -9.87 -21.05
C ALA A 287 4.78 -8.35 -21.20
N PHE A 288 3.68 -7.59 -21.04
CA PHE A 288 3.67 -6.15 -21.33
C PHE A 288 4.75 -5.37 -20.55
N HIS A 289 4.95 -5.71 -19.28
CA HIS A 289 5.97 -5.13 -18.40
C HIS A 289 7.32 -5.87 -18.43
N ALA A 290 7.43 -7.00 -19.12
CA ALA A 290 8.69 -7.74 -19.22
C ALA A 290 9.68 -7.02 -20.13
N ARG A 291 10.82 -6.63 -19.55
CA ARG A 291 11.97 -6.04 -20.24
C ARG A 291 13.27 -6.64 -19.72
#